data_AF-A0AAP8GFQ4-F1
#
_entry.id   AF-A0AAP8GFQ4-F1
#
_cell.length_a   1.000
_cell.length_b   1.000
_cell.length_c   1.000
_cell.angle_alpha   90.00
_cell.angle_beta   90.00
_cell.angle_gamma   90.00
#
_symmetry.space_group_name_H-M   'P 1'
#
loop_
_entity.id
_entity.type
_entity.pdbx_description
1 polymer ?
#
loop_
_entity_poly.entity_id
_entity_poly.type
_entity_poly.pdbx_seq_one_letter_code
_entity_poly.pdbx_strand_id
1 'polypeptide(L)'
;MNKIYYLKYCHITKSLIAVSELARRVTCKSHRRLSRRVILTSVAALSLSSAWPALSATVSAEIPYQIFRDFAENKGQFTPGTTNISIYDKQGNLVGKLDKAPMADFSSATITTGSLPPGDHTLYSP
;
A
#
# COMPACT_ATOMS: atom_id res chain seq x y z
N MET A 1 -61.82 -16.30 -33.38
CA MET A 1 -60.34 -16.25 -33.38
C MET A 1 -59.82 -17.29 -32.41
N ASN A 2 -59.12 -18.33 -32.88
CA ASN A 2 -58.56 -19.38 -32.02
C ASN A 2 -57.11 -19.03 -31.65
N LYS A 3 -56.83 -18.87 -30.35
CA LYS A 3 -55.46 -18.69 -29.84
C LYS A 3 -54.98 -20.05 -29.37
N ILE A 4 -53.95 -20.59 -30.02
CA ILE A 4 -53.33 -21.84 -29.63
C ILE A 4 -52.40 -21.53 -28.45
N TYR A 5 -52.50 -22.32 -27.38
CA TYR A 5 -51.71 -22.19 -26.16
C TYR A 5 -51.10 -23.55 -25.81
N TYR A 6 -49.96 -23.55 -25.11
CA TYR A 6 -49.33 -24.76 -24.58
C TYR A 6 -49.36 -24.76 -23.05
N LEU A 7 -49.65 -25.91 -22.44
CA LEU A 7 -49.67 -26.06 -20.98
C LEU A 7 -48.26 -26.36 -20.45
N LYS A 8 -47.77 -25.55 -19.50
CA LYS A 8 -46.56 -25.85 -18.73
C LYS A 8 -46.89 -26.09 -17.27
N TYR A 9 -46.22 -27.06 -16.68
CA TYR A 9 -46.30 -27.29 -15.24
C TYR A 9 -45.56 -26.19 -14.48
N CYS A 10 -46.26 -25.53 -13.57
CA CYS A 10 -45.69 -24.54 -12.66
C CYS A 10 -45.50 -25.19 -11.28
N HIS A 11 -44.24 -25.34 -10.87
CA HIS A 11 -43.91 -25.94 -9.57
C HIS A 11 -44.30 -25.08 -8.37
N ILE A 12 -44.52 -23.77 -8.57
CA ILE A 12 -44.89 -22.83 -7.51
C ILE A 12 -46.37 -23.00 -7.15
N THR A 13 -47.25 -23.07 -8.15
CA THR A 13 -48.70 -23.24 -7.95
C THR A 13 -49.13 -24.70 -7.95
N LYS A 14 -48.19 -25.63 -8.19
CA LYS A 14 -48.41 -27.08 -8.37
C LYS A 14 -49.53 -27.41 -9.37
N SER A 15 -49.64 -26.62 -10.45
CA SER A 15 -50.69 -26.74 -11.44
C SER A 15 -50.17 -26.53 -12.87
N LEU A 16 -50.94 -26.99 -13.87
CA LEU A 16 -50.68 -26.70 -15.27
C LEU A 16 -51.24 -25.32 -15.62
N ILE A 17 -50.39 -24.44 -16.15
CA ILE A 17 -50.77 -23.09 -16.56
C ILE A 17 -50.61 -22.97 -18.08
N ALA A 18 -51.55 -22.30 -18.74
CA ALA A 18 -51.45 -21.98 -20.17
C ALA A 18 -50.40 -20.88 -20.40
N VAL A 19 -49.43 -21.17 -21.27
CA VAL A 19 -48.38 -20.24 -21.67
C VAL A 19 -48.45 -20.05 -23.19
N SER A 20 -48.25 -18.81 -23.64
CA SER A 20 -48.14 -18.49 -25.07
C SER A 20 -46.93 -19.20 -25.69
N GLU A 21 -47.15 -19.87 -26.80
CA GLU A 21 -46.13 -20.63 -27.55
C GLU A 21 -45.01 -19.73 -28.07
N LEU A 22 -45.29 -18.44 -28.26
CA LEU A 22 -44.32 -17.42 -28.69
C LEU A 22 -43.22 -17.14 -27.64
N ALA A 23 -43.44 -17.47 -26.37
CA ALA A 23 -42.47 -17.22 -25.30
C ALA A 23 -41.25 -18.17 -25.32
N ARG A 24 -41.15 -19.09 -26.29
CA ARG A 24 -40.13 -20.15 -26.31
C ARG A 24 -38.76 -19.74 -26.83
N ARG A 25 -38.56 -18.56 -27.42
CA ARG A 25 -37.23 -18.17 -27.95
C ARG A 25 -36.87 -16.71 -27.67
N VAL A 26 -36.41 -16.46 -26.45
CA VAL A 26 -35.41 -15.40 -26.22
C VAL A 26 -34.21 -16.05 -25.54
N THR A 27 -33.31 -16.62 -26.33
CA THR A 27 -31.96 -16.89 -25.83
C THR A 27 -31.23 -15.56 -25.80
N CYS A 28 -31.30 -14.83 -24.68
CA CYS A 28 -30.36 -13.76 -24.43
C CYS A 28 -28.98 -14.41 -24.33
N LYS A 29 -28.19 -14.37 -25.41
CA LYS A 29 -26.78 -14.74 -25.34
C LYS A 29 -26.11 -13.77 -24.36
N SER A 30 -25.84 -14.26 -23.16
CA SER A 30 -25.13 -13.52 -22.12
C SER A 30 -23.70 -13.27 -22.59
N HIS A 31 -23.46 -12.14 -23.24
CA HIS A 31 -22.13 -11.59 -23.54
C HIS A 31 -21.48 -11.01 -22.27
N ARG A 32 -21.52 -11.73 -21.14
CA ARG A 32 -20.86 -11.32 -19.89
C ARG A 32 -19.86 -12.36 -19.43
N ARG A 33 -18.81 -12.61 -20.23
CA ARG A 33 -17.61 -13.34 -19.76
C ARG A 33 -16.30 -12.82 -20.36
N LEU A 34 -16.17 -11.50 -20.51
CA LEU A 34 -14.92 -10.89 -20.95
C LEU A 34 -14.62 -9.62 -20.15
N SER A 35 -14.51 -9.74 -18.82
CA SER A 35 -14.26 -8.54 -18.00
C SER A 35 -13.52 -8.73 -16.67
N ARG A 36 -13.06 -9.94 -16.30
CA ARG A 36 -12.30 -10.11 -15.04
C ARG A 36 -10.84 -10.51 -15.19
N ARG A 37 -10.48 -11.29 -16.22
CA ARG A 37 -9.09 -11.75 -16.38
C ARG A 37 -8.16 -10.69 -17.01
N VAL A 38 -8.67 -9.87 -17.92
CA VAL A 38 -7.85 -8.84 -18.62
C VAL A 38 -7.53 -7.64 -17.71
N ILE A 39 -8.40 -7.32 -16.75
CA ILE A 39 -8.18 -6.19 -15.82
C ILE A 39 -7.16 -6.56 -14.73
N LEU A 40 -7.11 -7.82 -14.30
CA LEU A 40 -6.14 -8.27 -13.28
C LEU A 40 -4.71 -8.34 -13.81
N THR A 41 -4.52 -8.59 -15.11
CA THR A 41 -3.17 -8.70 -15.71
C THR A 41 -2.49 -7.36 -15.94
N SER A 42 -3.23 -6.26 -16.15
CA SER A 42 -2.64 -4.94 -16.39
C SER A 42 -2.14 -4.26 -15.12
N VAL A 43 -2.77 -4.51 -13.96
CA VAL A 43 -2.35 -3.93 -12.67
C VAL A 43 -1.04 -4.56 -12.17
N ALA A 44 -0.86 -5.87 -12.36
CA ALA A 44 0.35 -6.57 -11.92
C ALA A 44 1.62 -6.14 -12.69
N ALA A 45 1.49 -5.75 -13.95
CA ALA A 45 2.63 -5.33 -14.79
C ALA A 45 3.16 -3.92 -14.42
N LEU A 46 2.30 -3.03 -13.90
CA LEU A 46 2.69 -1.68 -13.51
C LEU A 46 3.33 -1.61 -12.11
N SER A 47 3.19 -2.65 -11.28
CA SER A 47 3.82 -2.71 -9.95
C SER A 47 5.29 -3.10 -9.99
N LEU A 48 5.82 -3.53 -11.14
CA LEU A 48 7.19 -4.07 -11.25
C LEU A 48 8.23 -3.04 -11.75
N SER A 49 7.80 -1.83 -12.14
CA SER A 49 8.68 -0.85 -12.83
C SER A 49 9.19 0.30 -11.97
N SER A 50 8.82 0.42 -10.69
CA SER A 50 9.40 1.41 -9.79
C SER A 50 10.39 0.77 -8.82
N ALA A 51 11.46 0.16 -9.36
CA ALA A 51 12.65 -0.12 -8.58
C ALA A 51 13.40 1.20 -8.36
N TRP A 52 12.94 2.01 -7.40
CA TRP A 52 13.79 3.06 -6.86
C TRP A 52 15.01 2.37 -6.24
N PRO A 53 16.24 2.86 -6.47
CA PRO A 53 17.39 2.34 -5.76
C PRO A 53 17.14 2.47 -4.26
N ALA A 54 16.89 1.34 -3.60
CA ALA A 54 16.78 1.26 -2.16
C ALA A 54 18.19 1.41 -1.60
N LEU A 55 18.61 2.66 -1.41
CA LEU A 55 19.88 2.95 -0.76
C LEU A 55 19.70 2.65 0.73
N SER A 56 20.46 1.66 1.20
CA SER A 56 20.34 1.08 2.52
C SER A 56 21.65 1.27 3.27
N ALA A 57 21.57 1.88 4.44
CA ALA A 57 22.64 1.86 5.43
C ALA A 57 22.39 0.71 6.42
N THR A 58 23.45 0.06 6.88
CA THR A 58 23.34 -1.07 7.84
C THR A 58 23.32 -0.53 9.27
N VAL A 59 22.35 -0.97 10.06
CA VAL A 59 22.20 -0.62 11.49
C VAL A 59 21.97 -1.86 12.33
N SER A 60 22.12 -1.74 13.66
CA SER A 60 21.81 -2.85 14.57
C SER A 60 20.33 -3.24 14.50
N ALA A 61 20.07 -4.55 14.45
CA ALA A 61 18.72 -5.10 14.44
C ALA A 61 18.03 -5.07 15.82
N GLU A 62 18.79 -4.84 16.89
CA GLU A 62 18.30 -4.85 18.28
C GLU A 62 17.59 -3.55 18.66
N ILE A 63 17.99 -2.43 18.05
CA ILE A 63 17.40 -1.11 18.30
C ILE A 63 16.16 -0.92 17.39
N PRO A 64 15.06 -0.32 17.88
CA PRO A 64 13.91 0.01 17.03
C PRO A 64 14.33 0.90 15.85
N TYR A 65 14.04 0.48 14.61
CA TYR A 65 14.56 1.16 13.41
C TYR A 65 14.16 2.65 13.32
N GLN A 66 12.98 3.00 13.86
CA GLN A 66 12.50 4.37 13.90
C GLN A 66 13.45 5.33 14.63
N ILE A 67 14.21 4.84 15.61
CA ILE A 67 15.21 5.64 16.33
C ILE A 67 16.25 6.22 15.38
N PHE A 68 16.74 5.44 14.41
CA PHE A 68 17.72 5.93 13.44
C PHE A 68 17.13 6.97 12.48
N ARG A 69 15.84 6.82 12.14
CA ARG A 69 15.13 7.79 11.30
C ARG A 69 14.87 9.10 12.02
N ASP A 70 14.37 9.04 13.25
CA ASP A 70 14.09 10.22 14.06
C ASP A 70 15.39 10.95 14.42
N PHE A 71 16.49 10.21 14.66
CA PHE A 71 17.82 10.77 14.84
C PHE A 71 18.28 11.56 13.61
N ALA A 72 18.16 10.97 12.41
CA ALA A 72 18.59 11.60 11.16
C ALA A 72 17.75 12.83 10.79
N GLU A 73 16.46 12.82 11.11
CA GLU A 73 15.52 13.91 10.80
C GLU A 73 15.39 14.94 11.94
N ASN A 74 16.17 14.82 13.02
CA ASN A 74 16.05 15.63 14.24
C ASN A 74 14.63 15.68 14.86
N LYS A 75 13.95 14.53 14.89
CA LYS A 75 12.57 14.38 15.38
C LYS A 75 12.50 13.65 16.72
N GLY A 76 11.32 13.70 17.33
CA GLY A 76 11.05 13.01 18.59
C GLY A 76 11.97 13.50 19.71
N GLN A 77 12.68 12.58 20.36
CA GLN A 77 13.65 12.90 21.41
C GLN A 77 14.99 13.46 20.91
N PHE A 78 15.16 13.58 19.58
CA PHE A 78 16.39 14.02 18.92
C PHE A 78 16.31 15.46 18.38
N THR A 79 15.52 16.32 19.03
CA THR A 79 15.50 17.75 18.71
C THR A 79 16.86 18.39 19.00
N PRO A 80 17.35 19.34 18.18
CA PRO A 80 18.67 19.94 18.38
C PRO A 80 18.80 20.58 19.76
N GLY A 81 19.98 20.44 20.38
CA GLY A 81 20.26 20.92 21.74
C GLY A 81 19.82 19.98 22.87
N THR A 82 19.08 18.91 22.59
CA THR A 82 18.71 17.91 23.62
C THR A 82 19.96 17.20 24.12
N THR A 83 20.10 17.02 25.44
CA THR A 83 21.24 16.32 26.05
C THR A 83 20.78 15.04 26.73
N ASN A 84 21.73 14.16 27.04
CA ASN A 84 21.49 13.00 27.90
C ASN A 84 20.45 12.00 27.37
N ILE A 85 20.42 11.75 26.05
CA ILE A 85 19.41 10.91 25.40
C ILE A 85 19.75 9.43 25.61
N SER A 86 18.89 8.68 26.29
CA SER A 86 19.06 7.23 26.47
C SER A 86 18.52 6.45 25.27
N ILE A 87 19.26 5.42 24.84
CA ILE A 87 18.89 4.53 23.75
C ILE A 87 18.62 3.14 24.32
N TYR A 88 17.46 2.59 23.97
CA TYR A 88 17.01 1.28 24.42
C TYR A 88 16.88 0.32 23.23
N ASP A 89 17.07 -0.97 23.50
CA ASP A 89 16.77 -2.03 22.55
C ASP A 89 15.25 -2.28 22.46
N LYS A 90 14.84 -3.20 21.58
CA LYS A 90 13.44 -3.61 21.42
C LYS A 90 12.87 -4.32 22.65
N GLN A 91 13.72 -4.83 23.54
CA GLN A 91 13.36 -5.51 24.78
C GLN A 91 13.26 -4.53 25.96
N GLY A 92 13.63 -3.26 25.76
CA GLY A 92 13.61 -2.20 26.77
C GLY A 92 14.89 -2.11 27.61
N ASN A 93 15.95 -2.86 27.29
CA ASN A 93 17.23 -2.72 27.98
C ASN A 93 18.00 -1.50 27.47
N LEU A 94 18.72 -0.86 28.39
CA LEU A 94 19.57 0.30 28.05
C LEU A 94 20.78 -0.17 27.23
N VAL A 95 20.88 0.30 25.99
CA VAL A 95 22.02 0.02 25.09
C VAL A 95 23.12 1.05 25.31
N GLY A 96 22.74 2.32 25.51
CA GLY A 96 23.69 3.39 25.69
C GLY A 96 23.03 4.75 25.88
N LYS A 97 23.87 5.79 25.99
CA LYS A 97 23.43 7.16 26.22
C LYS A 97 24.23 8.14 25.37
N LEU A 98 23.55 9.12 24.77
CA LEU A 98 24.13 10.26 24.08
C LEU A 98 24.22 11.43 25.07
N ASP A 99 25.31 11.47 25.83
CA ASP A 99 25.55 12.44 26.92
C ASP A 99 26.80 13.29 26.73
N LYS A 100 27.63 12.98 25.73
CA LYS A 100 28.89 13.68 25.47
C LYS A 100 28.71 15.09 24.89
N ALA A 101 27.59 15.32 24.21
CA ALA A 101 27.27 16.61 23.60
C ALA A 101 25.74 16.77 23.46
N PRO A 102 25.25 18.00 23.33
CA PRO A 102 23.89 18.25 22.86
C PRO A 102 23.69 17.71 21.45
N MET A 103 22.45 17.34 21.12
CA MET A 103 22.06 16.87 19.80
C MET A 103 22.38 17.94 18.74
N ALA A 104 23.05 17.52 17.68
CA ALA A 104 23.40 18.39 16.56
C ALA A 104 22.18 18.74 15.70
N ASP A 105 22.25 19.87 15.01
CA ASP A 105 21.27 20.27 13.99
C ASP A 105 21.75 19.79 12.61
N PHE A 106 20.96 18.92 11.97
CA PHE A 106 21.23 18.35 10.65
C PHE A 106 20.46 19.05 9.51
N SER A 107 19.80 20.18 9.78
CA SER A 107 19.02 20.92 8.78
C SER A 107 19.84 21.46 7.59
N SER A 108 21.16 21.57 7.73
CA SER A 108 22.07 21.95 6.63
C SER A 108 22.25 20.84 5.60
N ALA A 109 21.96 19.59 5.94
CA ALA A 109 22.00 18.47 5.01
C ALA A 109 20.72 18.41 4.17
N THR A 110 20.84 18.00 2.92
CA THR A 110 19.69 17.96 2.00
C THR A 110 18.69 16.87 2.35
N ILE A 111 17.42 17.25 2.53
CA ILE A 111 16.32 16.30 2.75
C ILE A 111 15.89 15.57 1.47
N THR A 112 16.08 16.21 0.31
CA THR A 112 15.78 15.67 -1.03
C THR A 112 16.76 16.26 -2.03
N THR A 113 17.33 15.44 -2.90
CA THR A 113 18.32 15.83 -3.93
C THR A 113 17.88 15.45 -5.35
N GLY A 114 16.56 15.31 -5.57
CA GLY A 114 15.98 14.98 -6.86
C GLY A 114 16.21 13.52 -7.23
N SER A 115 17.14 13.27 -8.14
CA SER A 115 17.51 11.91 -8.59
C SER A 115 18.54 11.23 -7.69
N LEU A 116 19.22 11.99 -6.85
CA LEU A 116 20.22 11.49 -5.90
C LEU A 116 19.57 11.13 -4.55
N PRO A 117 20.26 10.35 -3.70
CA PRO A 117 19.82 10.10 -2.34
C PRO A 117 19.83 11.34 -1.44
N PRO A 118 18.94 11.38 -0.43
CA PRO A 118 19.01 12.40 0.61
C PRO A 118 20.32 12.31 1.40
N GLY A 119 20.76 13.43 1.95
CA GLY A 119 22.01 13.53 2.70
C GLY A 119 23.29 13.66 1.85
N ASP A 120 23.21 13.63 0.51
CA ASP A 120 24.39 13.73 -0.37
C ASP A 120 25.08 15.10 -0.36
N HIS A 121 24.35 16.17 -0.06
CA HIS A 121 24.91 17.53 -0.03
C HIS A 121 24.67 18.19 1.33
N THR A 122 25.57 19.09 1.71
CA THR A 122 25.47 19.89 2.94
C THR A 122 25.78 21.35 2.64
N LEU A 123 24.91 22.25 3.07
CA LEU A 123 25.10 23.69 2.94
C LEU A 123 26.13 24.17 3.97
N TYR A 124 27.23 24.77 3.49
CA TYR A 124 28.29 25.35 4.33
C TYR A 124 28.46 26.86 4.15
N SER A 125 27.95 27.41 3.05
CA SER A 125 27.91 28.84 2.75
C SER A 125 26.55 29.18 2.14
N PRO A 126 25.93 30.32 2.48
CA PRO A 126 24.76 30.86 1.79
C PRO A 126 25.02 31.14 0.30
#